data_AF-A0A524FLU3-F1
#
_entry.id   AF-A0A524FLU3-F1
#
_cell.length_a   1.000
_cell.length_b   1.000
_cell.length_c   1.000
_cell.angle_alpha   90.00
_cell.angle_beta   90.00
_cell.angle_gamma   90.00
#
_symmetry.space_group_name_H-M   'P 1'
#
loop_
_entity.id
_entity.type
_entity.pdbx_description
1 polymer ?
#
loop_
_entity_poly.entity_id
_entity_poly.type
_entity_poly.pdbx_seq_one_letter_code
_entity_poly.pdbx_strand_id
1 'polypeptide(L)'
;MRKRNGMLIFWPAYFDQNISRSQGRKLPSKLSAPDVTLDILEKAAESAGLEYEVEPEKRYPKDGSEAKGYIVIANDEGHKKKRLMLMLAKGVRRATALRESARIAAEQKKSKKKGKKRK
;
A
#
# COMPACT_ATOMS: atom_id res chain seq x y z
N MET A 1 -9.90 -30.79 -10.05
CA MET A 1 -10.31 -29.80 -9.03
C MET A 1 -10.23 -28.40 -9.62
N ARG A 2 -11.37 -27.79 -9.97
CA ARG A 2 -11.40 -26.34 -10.26
C ARG A 2 -11.25 -25.61 -8.94
N LYS A 3 -10.00 -25.36 -8.54
CA LYS A 3 -9.69 -24.40 -7.47
C LYS A 3 -10.42 -23.10 -7.82
N ARG A 4 -10.88 -22.34 -6.81
CA ARG A 4 -11.36 -20.95 -6.95
C ARG A 4 -10.19 -20.04 -7.38
N ASN A 5 -9.62 -20.35 -8.54
CA ASN A 5 -8.32 -19.98 -9.07
C ASN A 5 -8.40 -18.57 -9.64
N GLY A 6 -8.09 -17.57 -8.84
CA GLY A 6 -7.96 -16.21 -9.36
C GLY A 6 -7.84 -15.18 -8.26
N MET A 7 -8.60 -15.29 -7.18
CA MET A 7 -8.62 -14.18 -6.21
C MET A 7 -7.56 -14.34 -5.11
N LEU A 8 -6.70 -13.33 -4.97
CA LEU A 8 -5.65 -13.27 -3.96
C LEU A 8 -5.82 -12.04 -3.07
N ILE A 9 -5.93 -12.28 -1.76
CA ILE A 9 -6.07 -11.22 -0.77
C ILE A 9 -4.70 -10.68 -0.34
N PHE A 10 -4.59 -9.35 -0.33
CA PHE A 10 -3.46 -8.58 0.13
C PHE A 10 -3.88 -7.54 1.17
N TRP A 11 -3.12 -7.49 2.26
CA TRP A 11 -3.35 -6.54 3.35
C TRP A 11 -2.32 -5.42 3.29
N PRO A 12 -2.69 -4.16 3.64
CA PRO A 12 -1.73 -3.06 3.73
C PRO A 12 -0.52 -3.39 4.62
N ALA A 13 -0.75 -4.12 5.71
CA ALA A 13 0.28 -4.59 6.63
C ALA A 13 1.38 -5.45 5.98
N TYR A 14 1.14 -6.05 4.81
CA TYR A 14 2.16 -6.85 4.11
C TYR A 14 3.27 -5.97 3.52
N PHE A 15 2.92 -4.73 3.19
CA PHE A 15 3.76 -3.75 2.50
C PHE A 15 4.30 -2.68 3.44
N ASP A 16 3.70 -2.53 4.63
CA ASP A 16 4.09 -1.53 5.61
C ASP A 16 5.48 -1.82 6.18
N GLN A 17 6.38 -0.85 6.04
CA GLN A 17 7.74 -0.91 6.58
C GLN A 17 7.77 -0.73 8.10
N ASN A 18 6.81 0.01 8.66
CA ASN A 18 6.74 0.33 10.08
C ASN A 18 6.35 -0.90 10.92
N ILE A 19 5.76 -1.91 10.27
CA ILE A 19 5.35 -3.17 10.90
C ILE A 19 6.48 -4.20 10.80
N SER A 20 6.69 -4.97 11.87
CA SER A 20 7.67 -6.06 11.89
C SER A 20 7.20 -7.30 11.12
N ARG A 21 8.10 -8.24 10.84
CA ARG A 21 7.75 -9.50 10.15
C ARG A 21 6.82 -10.39 10.98
N SER A 22 6.96 -10.35 12.31
CA SER A 22 6.09 -11.08 13.24
C SER A 22 4.67 -10.51 13.27
N GLN A 23 4.53 -9.20 13.10
CA GLN A 23 3.23 -8.51 13.11
C GLN A 23 2.48 -8.57 11.76
N GLY A 24 3.18 -8.77 10.64
CA GLY A 24 2.49 -8.99 9.36
C GLY A 24 3.28 -8.65 8.11
N ARG A 25 4.39 -7.92 8.22
CA ARG A 25 5.19 -7.54 7.05
C ARG A 25 5.74 -8.77 6.33
N LYS A 26 5.32 -8.97 5.09
CA LYS A 26 5.77 -10.09 4.25
C LYS A 26 6.93 -9.73 3.34
N LEU A 27 7.11 -8.44 3.06
CA LEU A 27 8.17 -7.94 2.20
C LEU A 27 9.44 -7.56 2.97
N PRO A 28 10.62 -7.62 2.32
CA PRO A 28 11.83 -7.00 2.85
C PRO A 28 11.64 -5.48 2.98
N SER A 29 12.27 -4.87 3.98
CA SER A 29 12.17 -3.42 4.23
C SER A 29 12.45 -2.57 2.98
N LYS A 30 13.45 -2.94 2.17
CA LYS A 30 13.80 -2.26 0.91
C LYS A 30 12.68 -2.23 -0.14
N LEU A 31 11.72 -3.13 -0.06
CA LEU A 31 10.56 -3.23 -0.97
C LEU A 31 9.26 -2.80 -0.30
N SER A 32 9.29 -2.55 1.00
CA SER A 32 8.18 -1.98 1.76
C SER A 32 8.18 -0.46 1.66
N ALA A 33 7.09 0.15 2.10
CA ALA A 33 6.97 1.60 2.23
C ALA A 33 6.33 1.95 3.58
N PRO A 34 6.58 3.13 4.15
CA PRO A 34 5.93 3.56 5.38
C PRO A 34 4.46 3.96 5.12
N ASP A 35 3.62 3.80 6.15
CA ASP A 35 2.22 4.26 6.19
C ASP A 35 1.37 3.82 4.99
N VAL A 36 1.46 2.53 4.64
CA VAL A 36 0.67 1.97 3.52
C VAL A 36 -0.79 1.89 3.93
N THR A 37 -1.64 2.61 3.18
CA THR A 37 -3.11 2.61 3.31
C THR A 37 -3.76 1.83 2.17
N LEU A 38 -5.07 1.59 2.28
CA LEU A 38 -5.86 0.94 1.23
C LEU A 38 -5.79 1.72 -0.09
N ASP A 39 -5.95 3.04 -0.06
CA ASP A 39 -5.86 3.91 -1.25
C ASP A 39 -4.53 3.79 -1.99
N ILE A 40 -3.44 3.54 -1.25
CA ILE A 40 -2.10 3.35 -1.84
C ILE A 40 -2.02 2.00 -2.55
N LEU A 41 -2.64 0.96 -1.99
CA LEU A 41 -2.73 -0.34 -2.65
C LEU A 41 -3.61 -0.28 -3.89
N GLU A 42 -4.73 0.46 -3.82
CA GLU A 42 -5.63 0.68 -4.94
C GLU A 42 -4.89 1.30 -6.13
N LYS A 43 -4.24 2.45 -5.90
CA LYS A 43 -3.40 3.12 -6.91
C LYS A 43 -2.28 2.23 -7.42
N ALA A 44 -1.73 1.36 -6.57
CA ALA A 44 -0.69 0.43 -6.98
C ALA A 44 -1.22 -0.69 -7.89
N ALA A 45 -2.43 -1.19 -7.62
CA ALA A 45 -3.10 -2.20 -8.44
C ALA A 45 -3.54 -1.60 -9.78
N GLU A 46 -4.15 -0.41 -9.76
CA GLU A 46 -4.53 0.35 -10.95
C GLU A 46 -3.30 0.66 -11.83
N SER A 47 -2.22 1.18 -11.24
CA SER A 47 -0.96 1.43 -11.97
C SER A 47 -0.29 0.15 -12.49
N ALA A 48 -0.61 -1.01 -11.91
CA ALA A 48 -0.12 -2.31 -12.36
C ALA A 48 -1.03 -2.95 -13.43
N GLY A 49 -2.20 -2.37 -13.71
CA GLY A 49 -3.18 -2.90 -14.65
C GLY A 49 -3.81 -4.22 -14.18
N LEU A 50 -3.92 -4.41 -12.86
CA LEU A 50 -4.51 -5.61 -12.27
C LEU A 50 -5.98 -5.34 -11.93
N GLU A 51 -6.85 -6.30 -12.21
CA GLU A 51 -8.22 -6.26 -11.69
C GLU A 51 -8.21 -6.48 -10.17
N TYR A 52 -8.90 -5.59 -9.45
CA TYR A 52 -8.93 -5.60 -8.01
C TYR A 52 -10.31 -5.25 -7.45
N GLU A 53 -10.56 -5.71 -6.23
CA GLU A 53 -11.74 -5.39 -5.43
C GLU A 53 -11.26 -4.95 -4.04
N VAL A 54 -11.86 -3.90 -3.48
CA VAL A 54 -11.48 -3.36 -2.18
C VAL A 54 -12.59 -3.55 -1.16
N GLU A 55 -12.21 -3.94 0.04
CA GLU A 55 -13.12 -4.17 1.16
C GLU A 55 -12.68 -3.30 2.35
N PRO A 56 -13.11 -2.02 2.40
CA PRO A 56 -12.62 -1.04 3.37
C PRO A 56 -13.08 -1.30 4.80
N GLU A 57 -14.23 -1.96 4.98
CA GLU A 57 -14.83 -2.17 6.31
C GLU A 57 -14.18 -3.30 7.13
N LYS A 58 -13.21 -4.02 6.54
CA LYS A 58 -12.62 -5.20 7.16
C LYS A 58 -11.43 -4.85 8.05
N ARG A 59 -11.44 -5.38 9.28
CA ARG A 59 -10.36 -5.22 10.26
C ARG A 59 -9.32 -6.32 10.13
N TYR A 60 -8.03 -5.97 10.23
CA TYR A 60 -6.96 -6.93 10.12
C TYR A 60 -6.89 -7.81 11.39
N PRO A 61 -7.05 -9.15 11.31
CA PRO A 61 -7.19 -9.99 12.51
C PRO A 61 -5.95 -10.06 13.42
N LYS A 62 -4.76 -9.80 12.85
CA LYS A 62 -3.48 -9.92 13.58
C LYS A 62 -3.05 -8.65 14.30
N ASP A 63 -3.68 -7.53 13.99
CA ASP A 63 -3.33 -6.23 14.55
C ASP A 63 -4.64 -5.56 14.88
N GLY A 64 -4.96 -5.42 16.17
CA GLY A 64 -6.21 -4.79 16.66
C GLY A 64 -6.37 -3.31 16.27
N SER A 65 -5.54 -2.82 15.33
CA SER A 65 -5.59 -1.50 14.72
C SER A 65 -6.93 -1.25 14.00
N GLU A 66 -7.11 0.00 13.60
CA GLU A 66 -8.28 0.50 12.88
C GLU A 66 -8.61 -0.33 11.62
N ALA A 67 -9.87 -0.28 11.16
CA ALA A 67 -10.27 -0.94 9.93
C ALA A 67 -9.50 -0.32 8.75
N LYS A 68 -8.47 -1.02 8.28
CA LYS A 68 -7.63 -0.61 7.14
C LYS A 68 -8.06 -1.27 5.82
N GLY A 69 -9.02 -2.19 5.86
CA GLY A 69 -9.48 -2.97 4.73
C GLY A 69 -8.43 -3.90 4.12
N TYR A 70 -8.86 -4.67 3.12
CA TYR A 70 -7.96 -5.44 2.26
C TYR A 70 -8.30 -5.22 0.79
N ILE A 71 -7.34 -5.56 -0.06
CA ILE A 71 -7.53 -5.60 -1.51
C ILE A 71 -7.47 -7.05 -1.99
N VAL A 72 -8.42 -7.44 -2.81
CA VAL A 72 -8.47 -8.70 -3.53
C VAL A 72 -8.00 -8.44 -4.94
N ILE A 73 -7.07 -9.24 -5.45
CA ILE A 73 -6.59 -9.13 -6.83
C ILE A 73 -6.98 -10.38 -7.58
N ALA A 74 -7.60 -10.20 -8.76
CA ALA A 74 -7.84 -11.27 -9.70
C ALA A 74 -6.54 -11.67 -10.39
N ASN A 75 -6.37 -12.98 -10.56
CA ASN A 75 -5.15 -13.63 -11.00
C ASN A 75 -5.54 -14.78 -11.93
N ASP A 76 -6.25 -14.42 -12.98
CA ASP A 76 -6.75 -15.37 -13.98
C ASP A 76 -5.59 -16.05 -14.73
N GLU A 77 -4.46 -15.36 -14.84
CA GLU A 77 -3.21 -15.90 -15.40
C GLU A 77 -2.48 -16.89 -14.47
N GLY A 78 -2.94 -17.09 -13.23
CA GLY A 78 -2.36 -18.08 -12.32
C GLY A 78 -0.97 -17.76 -11.79
N HIS A 79 -0.59 -16.47 -11.71
CA HIS A 79 0.69 -16.04 -11.17
C HIS A 79 0.90 -16.46 -9.72
N LYS A 80 2.17 -16.64 -9.34
CA LYS A 80 2.52 -16.85 -7.94
C LYS A 80 2.16 -15.61 -7.12
N LYS A 81 1.56 -15.80 -5.93
CA LYS A 81 1.22 -14.71 -5.00
C LYS A 81 2.39 -13.75 -4.75
N LYS A 82 3.62 -14.28 -4.68
CA LYS A 82 4.85 -13.47 -4.50
C LYS A 82 5.10 -12.51 -5.67
N ARG A 83 4.79 -12.90 -6.92
CA ARG A 83 4.98 -12.05 -8.11
C ARG A 83 4.05 -10.84 -8.04
N LEU A 84 2.76 -11.05 -7.79
CA LEU A 84 1.79 -9.97 -7.63
C LEU A 84 2.12 -9.07 -6.45
N MET A 85 2.58 -9.65 -5.33
CA MET A 85 3.07 -8.88 -4.19
C MET A 85 4.24 -7.97 -4.57
N LEU A 86 5.18 -8.42 -5.40
CA LEU A 86 6.29 -7.58 -5.87
C LEU A 86 5.83 -6.49 -6.85
N MET A 87 4.85 -6.78 -7.70
CA MET A 87 4.27 -5.78 -8.61
C MET A 87 3.57 -4.67 -7.83
N LEU A 88 2.71 -5.04 -6.88
CA LEU A 88 2.07 -4.08 -5.97
C LEU A 88 3.10 -3.26 -5.18
N ALA A 89 4.15 -3.89 -4.64
CA ALA A 89 5.18 -3.21 -3.88
C ALA A 89 5.84 -2.07 -4.68
N LYS A 90 6.03 -2.27 -5.99
CA LYS A 90 6.59 -1.25 -6.88
C LYS A 90 5.64 -0.06 -7.04
N GLY A 91 4.34 -0.31 -7.19
CA GLY A 91 3.31 0.73 -7.24
C GLY A 91 3.18 1.49 -5.92
N VAL A 92 3.13 0.76 -4.81
CA VAL A 92 3.04 1.30 -3.44
C VAL A 92 4.18 2.28 -3.18
N ARG A 93 5.44 1.88 -3.45
CA ARG A 93 6.61 2.75 -3.24
C ARG A 93 6.57 4.03 -4.08
N ARG A 94 6.04 3.96 -5.30
CA ARG A 94 5.87 5.15 -6.15
C ARG A 94 4.83 6.08 -5.56
N ALA A 95 3.67 5.55 -5.18
CA ALA A 95 2.59 6.33 -4.59
C ALA A 95 3.00 6.98 -3.26
N THR A 96 3.77 6.28 -2.42
CA THR A 96 4.28 6.82 -1.15
C THR A 96 5.33 7.89 -1.36
N ALA A 97 6.28 7.69 -2.29
CA ALA A 97 7.29 8.69 -2.62
C ALA A 97 6.66 10.00 -3.15
N LEU A 98 5.60 9.89 -3.97
CA LEU A 98 4.84 11.05 -4.43
C LEU A 98 4.18 11.78 -3.25
N ARG A 99 3.57 11.05 -2.31
CA ARG A 99 2.98 11.64 -1.09
C ARG A 99 4.01 12.35 -0.22
N GLU A 100 5.17 11.74 0.00
CA GLU A 100 6.27 12.32 0.78
C GLU A 100 6.81 13.58 0.13
N SER A 101 7.09 13.56 -1.17
CA SER A 101 7.55 14.74 -1.90
C SER A 101 6.53 15.89 -1.86
N ALA A 102 5.23 15.58 -1.97
CA ALA A 102 4.16 16.56 -1.84
C ALA A 102 4.07 17.15 -0.43
N ARG A 103 4.23 16.34 0.62
CA ARG A 103 4.32 16.81 2.02
C ARG A 103 5.50 17.75 2.22
N ILE A 104 6.69 17.36 1.75
CA ILE A 104 7.90 18.19 1.85
C ILE A 104 7.70 19.52 1.10
N ALA A 105 7.13 19.50 -0.11
CA ALA A 105 6.84 20.71 -0.86
C ALA A 105 5.83 21.64 -0.13
N ALA A 106 4.82 21.08 0.53
CA ALA A 106 3.86 21.84 1.33
C ALA A 106 4.50 22.46 2.58
N GLU A 107 5.37 21.73 3.27
CA GLU A 107 6.15 22.20 4.42
C GLU A 107 7.03 23.41 4.02
N GLN A 108 7.72 23.30 2.89
CA GLN A 108 8.58 24.35 2.33
C GLN A 108 7.80 25.61 1.91
N LYS A 109 6.57 25.43 1.39
CA LYS A 109 5.68 26.56 1.09
C LYS A 109 5.18 27.24 2.37
N LYS A 110 4.87 26.48 3.43
CA LYS A 110 4.44 27.02 4.73
C LYS A 110 5.56 27.81 5.42
N SER A 111 6.79 27.30 5.44
CA SER A 111 7.94 27.98 6.05
C SER A 111 8.25 29.31 5.34
N LYS A 112 8.27 29.33 4.00
CA LYS A 112 8.43 30.56 3.19
C LYS A 112 7.31 31.58 3.43
N LYS A 113 6.05 31.13 3.54
CA LYS A 113 4.91 32.01 3.83
C LYS A 113 4.97 32.61 5.25
N LYS A 114 5.44 31.85 6.24
CA LYS A 114 5.63 32.33 7.62
C LYS A 114 6.76 33.37 7.74
N GLY A 115 7.85 33.19 6.99
CA GLY A 115 8.94 34.17 6.90
C GLY A 115 8.54 35.48 6.23
N LYS A 116 7.70 35.42 5.19
CA LYS A 116 7.18 36.62 4.49
C LYS A 116 6.12 37.40 5.28
N LYS A 117 5.45 36.77 6.26
CA LYS A 117 4.42 37.40 7.11
C LYS A 117 4.97 38.10 8.36
N ARG A 118 6.26 37.90 8.66
CA ARG A 118 6.96 38.45 9.85
C ARG A 118 7.89 39.63 9.51
N LYS A 119 7.88 40.08 8.26
CA LYS A 119 8.63 41.20 7.73
C LYS A 119 7.63 42.20 7.16
#